data_AF-A0A452ZJU0-F1
#
_entry.id   AF-A0A452ZJU0-F1
#
_cell.length_a   1.000
_cell.length_b   1.000
_cell.length_c   1.000
_cell.angle_alpha   90.00
_cell.angle_beta   90.00
_cell.angle_gamma   90.00
#
_symmetry.space_group_name_H-M   'P 1'
#
loop_
_entity.id
_entity.type
_entity.pdbx_description
1 polymer ?
#
loop_
_entity_poly.entity_id
_entity_poly.type
_entity_poly.pdbx_seq_one_letter_code
_entity_poly.pdbx_strand_id
1 'polypeptide(L)'
;MAPTREQHILDQGLLDAQLELWHHTFSYVKSMALKSALDLGIADAIHRQGGAATLSQIAATATLHPTKISCLRRLMRVLLVSGIFSVDHPRDDGVEGEAVYALTPASRLLVCSASVNMVHITKMLLHTNLVSPFSDLGTWFQHELPEPDLFKLKHGKTFWELADHDPAYNALVNDGMVSDSSFLMDIAIRECGAVFQGIGSLVDVAGGHGGAAQAISNAFPDVKCSVMDLAHVVAKAPSGSDVEYIAGDMFESIPPADAVFLKVRQLVFTILVLRRGATRADACNDYSPSCCCRFNS
;
A
#
# COMPACT_ATOMS: atom_id res chain seq x y z
N MET A 1 -0.39 45.12 32.86
CA MET A 1 -1.53 44.27 33.30
C MET A 1 -1.20 42.85 32.91
N ALA A 2 -1.22 41.91 33.86
CA ALA A 2 -1.06 40.49 33.55
C ALA A 2 -2.31 39.98 32.80
N PRO A 3 -2.17 39.10 31.80
CA PRO A 3 -3.31 38.56 31.07
C PRO A 3 -4.25 37.82 32.02
N THR A 4 -5.56 37.98 31.82
CA THR A 4 -6.59 37.30 32.60
C THR A 4 -6.59 35.80 32.28
N ARG A 5 -7.08 34.97 33.22
CA ARG A 5 -7.18 33.51 33.03
C ARG A 5 -7.94 33.12 31.77
N GLU A 6 -8.96 33.89 31.39
CA GLU A 6 -9.71 33.72 30.14
C GLU A 6 -8.86 34.02 28.90
N GLN A 7 -8.04 35.08 28.94
CA GLN A 7 -7.08 35.40 27.88
C GLN A 7 -6.08 34.25 27.69
N HIS A 8 -5.56 33.69 28.79
CA HIS A 8 -4.62 32.56 28.74
C HIS A 8 -5.27 31.28 28.17
N ILE A 9 -6.55 31.02 28.44
CA ILE A 9 -7.27 29.87 27.86
C ILE A 9 -7.50 30.07 26.36
N LEU A 10 -7.85 31.29 25.94
CA LEU A 10 -8.03 31.63 24.52
C LEU A 10 -6.71 31.52 23.75
N ASP A 11 -5.61 32.04 24.32
CA ASP A 11 -4.28 31.97 23.71
C ASP A 11 -3.79 30.53 23.58
N GLN A 12 -4.04 29.68 24.60
CA GLN A 12 -3.72 28.26 24.52
C GLN A 12 -4.53 27.56 23.42
N GLY A 13 -5.83 27.85 23.30
CA GLY A 13 -6.67 27.29 22.24
C GLY A 13 -6.20 27.67 20.84
N LEU A 14 -5.71 28.89 20.64
CA LEU A 14 -5.12 29.34 19.37
C LEU A 14 -3.80 28.61 19.05
N LEU A 15 -2.95 28.36 20.05
CA LEU A 15 -1.71 27.60 19.87
C LEU A 15 -1.98 26.14 19.51
N ASP A 16 -2.98 25.51 20.13
CA ASP A 16 -3.37 24.13 19.82
C ASP A 16 -3.92 24.04 18.38
N ALA A 17 -4.78 24.99 17.97
CA ALA A 17 -5.28 25.07 16.60
C ALA A 17 -4.16 25.31 15.58
N GLN A 18 -3.18 26.16 15.92
CA GLN A 18 -1.99 26.37 15.08
C GLN A 18 -1.21 25.06 14.93
N LEU A 19 -0.93 24.35 16.03
CA LEU A 19 -0.21 23.08 15.99
C LEU A 19 -0.91 22.06 15.09
N GLU A 20 -2.23 21.96 15.19
CA GLU A 20 -3.04 21.08 14.34
C GLU A 20 -2.91 21.42 12.84
N LEU A 21 -3.00 22.71 12.48
CA LEU A 21 -2.83 23.17 11.09
C LEU A 21 -1.42 22.85 10.56
N TRP A 22 -0.39 23.04 11.38
CA TRP A 22 0.99 22.72 11.01
C TRP A 22 1.18 21.22 10.81
N HIS A 23 0.61 20.37 11.67
CA HIS A 23 0.67 18.91 11.51
C HIS A 23 0.12 18.45 10.16
N HIS A 24 -1.02 19.03 9.72
CA HIS A 24 -1.62 18.70 8.44
C HIS A 24 -0.84 19.30 7.26
N THR A 25 -0.42 20.56 7.36
CA THR A 25 0.33 21.27 6.30
C THR A 25 1.64 20.56 5.96
N PHE A 26 2.36 20.07 6.97
CA PHE A 26 3.64 19.38 6.77
C PHE A 26 3.52 17.85 6.71
N SER A 27 2.31 17.29 6.74
CA SER A 27 2.09 15.83 6.73
C SER A 27 2.73 15.14 5.52
N TYR A 28 2.71 15.77 4.33
CA TYR A 28 3.30 15.25 3.10
C TYR A 28 4.83 15.01 3.22
N VAL A 29 5.51 15.74 4.11
CA VAL A 29 6.96 15.57 4.36
C VAL A 29 7.25 14.16 4.85
N LYS A 30 6.36 13.56 5.66
CA LYS A 30 6.52 12.17 6.12
C LYS A 30 6.45 11.19 4.95
N SER A 31 5.49 11.36 4.05
CA SER A 31 5.34 10.53 2.85
C SER A 31 6.54 10.68 1.91
N MET A 32 7.05 11.90 1.71
CA MET A 32 8.22 12.14 0.86
C MET A 32 9.53 11.65 1.50
N ALA A 33 9.64 11.70 2.82
CA ALA A 33 10.74 11.08 3.55
C ALA A 33 10.73 9.56 3.38
N LEU A 34 9.56 8.92 3.51
CA LEU A 34 9.39 7.49 3.28
C LEU A 34 9.75 7.11 1.83
N LYS A 35 9.25 7.87 0.85
CA LYS A 35 9.62 7.71 -0.56
C LYS A 35 11.12 7.79 -0.76
N SER A 36 11.78 8.79 -0.16
CA SER A 36 13.22 8.96 -0.26
C SER A 36 13.97 7.77 0.35
N ALA A 37 13.53 7.27 1.50
CA ALA A 37 14.14 6.10 2.12
C ALA A 37 14.03 4.84 1.27
N LEU A 38 12.88 4.67 0.60
CA LEU A 38 12.62 3.59 -0.34
C LEU A 38 13.52 3.70 -1.58
N ASP A 39 13.55 4.87 -2.22
CA ASP A 39 14.35 5.12 -3.42
C ASP A 39 15.86 4.96 -3.16
N LEU A 40 16.32 5.32 -1.96
CA LEU A 40 17.72 5.18 -1.53
C LEU A 40 18.05 3.78 -0.99
N GLY A 41 17.07 2.88 -0.85
CA GLY A 41 17.28 1.54 -0.31
C GLY A 41 17.81 1.53 1.13
N ILE A 42 17.36 2.49 1.97
CA ILE A 42 17.85 2.64 3.35
C ILE A 42 17.55 1.39 4.19
N ALA A 43 16.34 0.83 4.08
CA ALA A 43 15.96 -0.36 4.83
C ALA A 43 16.84 -1.56 4.46
N ASP A 44 17.09 -1.78 3.16
CA ASP A 44 18.02 -2.81 2.68
C ASP A 44 19.45 -2.55 3.15
N ALA A 45 19.90 -1.29 3.17
CA ALA A 45 21.23 -0.94 3.66
C ALA A 45 21.42 -1.29 5.14
N ILE A 46 20.42 -1.00 5.99
CA ILE A 46 20.44 -1.38 7.40
C ILE A 46 20.34 -2.91 7.55
N HIS A 47 19.49 -3.57 6.74
CA HIS A 47 19.34 -5.01 6.76
C HIS A 47 20.67 -5.73 6.46
N ARG A 48 21.42 -5.27 5.45
CA ARG A 48 22.74 -5.82 5.08
C ARG A 48 23.79 -5.69 6.19
N GLN A 49 23.61 -4.78 7.13
CA GLN A 49 24.49 -4.61 8.30
C GLN A 49 24.03 -5.44 9.52
N GLY A 50 23.06 -6.34 9.35
CA GLY A 50 22.52 -7.15 10.45
C GLY A 50 21.30 -6.55 11.14
N GLY A 51 20.67 -5.53 10.54
CA GLY A 51 19.42 -4.93 11.03
C GLY A 51 19.60 -3.70 11.90
N ALA A 52 20.84 -3.28 12.16
CA ALA A 52 21.19 -2.03 12.82
C ALA A 52 22.46 -1.44 12.18
N ALA A 53 22.52 -0.12 11.97
CA ALA A 53 23.64 0.53 11.30
C ALA A 53 23.80 2.00 11.69
N THR A 54 25.04 2.52 11.69
CA THR A 54 25.31 3.95 11.81
C THR A 54 25.02 4.71 10.52
N LEU A 55 24.93 6.05 10.56
CA LEU A 55 24.72 6.85 9.35
C LEU A 55 25.81 6.63 8.31
N SER A 56 27.06 6.50 8.76
CA SER A 56 28.21 6.28 7.90
C SER A 56 28.12 4.93 7.18
N GLN A 57 27.69 3.87 7.90
CA GLN A 57 27.46 2.55 7.31
C GLN A 57 26.28 2.55 6.32
N ILE A 58 25.18 3.22 6.67
CA ILE A 58 24.02 3.38 5.77
C ILE A 58 24.46 4.10 4.49
N ALA A 59 25.14 5.25 4.63
CA ALA A 59 25.59 6.04 3.50
C ALA A 59 26.55 5.26 2.58
N ALA A 60 27.50 4.51 3.15
CA ALA A 60 28.38 3.64 2.37
C ALA A 60 27.61 2.53 1.64
N THR A 61 26.71 1.85 2.34
CA THR A 61 25.96 0.70 1.83
C THR A 61 24.89 1.08 0.82
N ALA A 62 24.32 2.28 0.93
CA ALA A 62 23.39 2.89 -0.03
C ALA A 62 24.09 3.75 -1.08
N THR A 63 25.44 3.76 -1.11
CA THR A 63 26.26 4.49 -2.10
C THR A 63 25.95 5.99 -2.18
N LEU A 64 25.67 6.62 -1.03
CA LEU A 64 25.35 8.03 -0.95
C LEU A 64 26.61 8.90 -1.03
N HIS A 65 26.47 10.08 -1.64
CA HIS A 65 27.56 11.04 -1.70
C HIS A 65 27.96 11.50 -0.27
N PRO A 66 29.27 11.47 0.11
CA PRO A 66 29.70 11.77 1.49
C PRO A 66 29.25 13.14 2.02
N THR A 67 29.16 14.16 1.15
CA THR A 67 28.70 15.50 1.55
C THR A 67 27.22 15.56 1.95
N LYS A 68 26.45 14.49 1.70
CA LYS A 68 25.02 14.41 2.02
C LYS A 68 24.74 13.65 3.33
N ILE A 69 25.75 13.17 4.05
CA ILE A 69 25.56 12.45 5.32
C ILE A 69 24.81 13.32 6.36
N SER A 70 25.09 14.63 6.40
CA SER A 70 24.36 15.57 7.27
C SER A 70 22.89 15.71 6.87
N CYS A 71 22.58 15.65 5.57
CA CYS A 71 21.21 15.63 5.06
C CYS A 71 20.51 14.30 5.37
N LEU A 72 21.22 13.17 5.24
CA LEU A 72 20.72 11.84 5.61
C LEU A 72 20.31 11.82 7.09
N ARG A 73 21.09 12.42 7.98
CA ARG A 73 20.72 12.55 9.40
C ARG A 73 19.36 13.24 9.60
N ARG A 74 19.09 14.31 8.84
CA ARG A 74 17.79 15.02 8.90
C ARG A 74 16.65 14.15 8.39
N LEU A 75 16.87 13.43 7.28
CA LEU A 75 15.91 12.47 6.74
C LEU A 75 15.59 11.36 7.77
N MET A 76 16.62 10.75 8.36
CA MET A 76 16.47 9.69 9.36
C MET A 76 15.75 10.17 10.62
N ARG A 77 15.93 11.44 11.05
CA ARG A 77 15.16 12.01 12.16
C ARG A 77 13.66 12.07 11.87
N VAL A 78 13.26 12.48 10.67
CA VAL A 78 11.84 12.49 10.27
C VAL A 78 11.27 11.07 10.30
N LEU A 79 12.02 10.10 9.78
CA LEU A 79 11.59 8.70 9.73
C LEU A 79 11.55 8.05 11.11
N LEU A 80 12.41 8.46 12.03
CA LEU A 80 12.39 8.02 13.42
C LEU A 80 11.17 8.57 14.17
N VAL A 81 10.90 9.87 14.06
CA VAL A 81 9.70 10.49 14.66
C VAL A 81 8.42 9.91 14.04
N SER A 82 8.48 9.45 12.80
CA SER A 82 7.36 8.78 12.13
C SER A 82 7.27 7.28 12.46
N GLY A 83 8.15 6.73 13.31
CA GLY A 83 8.15 5.34 13.74
C GLY A 83 8.60 4.33 12.66
N ILE A 84 9.15 4.80 11.54
CA ILE A 84 9.63 3.92 10.47
C ILE A 84 10.94 3.26 10.89
N PHE A 85 11.87 3.99 11.48
CA PHE A 85 13.10 3.45 12.06
C PHE A 85 13.17 3.74 13.56
N SER A 86 14.04 3.01 14.26
CA SER A 86 14.34 3.23 15.67
C SER A 86 15.82 3.55 15.84
N VAL A 87 16.22 4.07 17.01
CA VAL A 87 17.63 4.26 17.36
C VAL A 87 17.89 3.53 18.67
N ASP A 88 18.88 2.65 18.65
CA ASP A 88 19.46 2.09 19.85
C ASP A 88 20.51 3.08 20.34
N HIS A 89 20.24 3.69 21.50
CA HIS A 89 21.26 4.46 22.20
C HIS A 89 22.13 3.44 22.93
N PRO A 90 23.45 3.38 22.68
CA PRO A 90 24.33 2.63 23.57
C PRO A 90 24.12 3.14 24.99
N ARG A 91 24.12 2.21 25.97
CA ARG A 91 23.98 2.54 27.38
C ARG A 91 24.96 3.64 27.75
N ASP A 92 24.50 4.52 28.64
CA ASP A 92 25.11 5.76 29.08
C ASP A 92 26.44 5.51 29.80
N ASP A 93 27.48 5.20 29.03
CA ASP A 93 28.85 4.96 29.52
C ASP A 93 29.70 6.24 29.40
N GLY A 94 29.06 7.41 29.21
CA GLY A 94 29.73 8.71 29.13
C GLY A 94 30.51 9.01 27.85
N VAL A 95 30.39 8.15 26.82
CA VAL A 95 30.95 8.37 25.48
C VAL A 95 29.79 8.60 24.51
N GLU A 96 29.71 9.79 23.90
CA GLU A 96 28.78 10.06 22.79
C GLU A 96 29.12 9.15 21.59
N GLY A 97 28.59 7.93 21.59
CA GLY A 97 28.66 7.01 20.45
C GLY A 97 27.83 7.51 19.27
N GLU A 98 28.23 7.16 18.05
CA GLU A 98 27.42 7.44 16.86
C GLU A 98 26.07 6.71 16.97
N ALA A 99 24.96 7.44 16.80
CA ALA A 99 23.62 6.86 16.86
C ALA A 99 23.48 5.67 15.89
N VAL A 100 23.00 4.54 16.41
CA VAL A 100 22.78 3.31 15.64
C VAL A 100 21.30 3.20 15.30
N TYR A 101 20.98 3.20 14.00
CA TYR A 101 19.61 3.12 13.49
C TYR A 101 19.22 1.66 13.26
N ALA A 102 18.08 1.24 13.79
CA ALA A 102 17.60 -0.13 13.72
C ALA A 102 16.25 -0.25 12.99
N LEU A 103 16.04 -1.40 12.34
CA LEU A 103 14.79 -1.74 11.67
C LEU A 103 13.65 -1.98 12.66
N THR A 104 12.55 -1.25 12.50
CA THR A 104 11.25 -1.55 13.12
C THR A 104 10.46 -2.57 12.30
N PRO A 105 9.37 -3.15 12.83
CA PRO A 105 8.44 -3.97 12.03
C PRO A 105 7.97 -3.27 10.74
N ALA A 106 7.70 -1.96 10.79
CA ALA A 106 7.28 -1.20 9.60
C ALA A 106 8.39 -1.13 8.54
N SER A 107 9.61 -0.76 8.92
CA SER A 107 10.73 -0.70 7.96
C SER A 107 11.18 -2.07 7.44
N ARG A 108 10.90 -3.17 8.15
CA ARG A 108 11.18 -4.53 7.65
C ARG A 108 10.35 -4.87 6.42
N LEU A 109 9.14 -4.32 6.30
CA LEU A 109 8.32 -4.44 5.09
C LEU A 109 8.90 -3.66 3.89
N LEU A 110 9.92 -2.83 4.11
CA LEU A 110 10.61 -2.08 3.05
C LEU A 110 11.94 -2.74 2.63
N VAL A 111 12.24 -3.94 3.14
CA VAL A 111 13.44 -4.71 2.75
C VAL A 111 13.08 -5.57 1.54
N CYS A 112 13.72 -5.33 0.40
CA CYS A 112 13.43 -6.01 -0.87
C CYS A 112 13.70 -7.51 -0.80
N SER A 113 14.73 -7.92 -0.04
CA SER A 113 15.11 -9.33 0.12
C SER A 113 14.25 -10.10 1.13
N ALA A 114 13.31 -9.44 1.82
CA ALA A 114 12.43 -10.11 2.76
C ALA A 114 11.38 -10.96 2.04
N SER A 115 11.06 -12.12 2.60
CA SER A 115 10.04 -13.05 2.05
C SER A 115 8.65 -12.41 1.96
N VAL A 116 8.35 -11.49 2.86
CA VAL A 116 7.13 -10.69 2.89
C VAL A 116 7.55 -9.21 2.92
N ASN A 117 7.18 -8.46 1.88
CA ASN A 117 7.49 -7.04 1.77
C ASN A 117 6.41 -6.26 1.02
N MET A 118 6.44 -4.94 1.18
CA MET A 118 5.51 -3.97 0.57
C MET A 118 6.25 -2.94 -0.28
N VAL A 119 7.46 -3.26 -0.76
CA VAL A 119 8.34 -2.33 -1.47
C VAL A 119 7.67 -1.79 -2.73
N HIS A 120 7.19 -2.69 -3.61
CA HIS A 120 6.66 -2.28 -4.91
C HIS A 120 5.32 -1.55 -4.78
N ILE A 121 4.42 -2.00 -3.89
CA ILE A 121 3.17 -1.29 -3.65
C ILE A 121 3.42 0.11 -3.07
N THR A 122 4.36 0.24 -2.14
CA THR A 122 4.72 1.55 -1.57
C THR A 122 5.34 2.46 -2.64
N LYS A 123 6.18 1.90 -3.53
CA LYS A 123 6.76 2.64 -4.66
C LYS A 123 5.70 3.14 -5.63
N MET A 124 4.71 2.31 -5.95
CA MET A 124 3.57 2.68 -6.79
C MET A 124 2.75 3.80 -6.16
N LEU A 125 2.33 3.65 -4.89
CA LEU A 125 1.48 4.62 -4.20
C LEU A 125 2.16 5.98 -3.99
N LEU A 126 3.48 6.00 -3.83
CA LEU A 126 4.29 7.23 -3.69
C LEU A 126 4.84 7.73 -5.03
N HIS A 127 4.47 7.11 -6.15
CA HIS A 127 4.91 7.55 -7.47
C HIS A 127 4.30 8.91 -7.83
N THR A 128 5.08 9.75 -8.50
CA THR A 128 4.68 11.13 -8.85
C THR A 128 3.36 11.17 -9.63
N ASN A 129 3.12 10.22 -10.54
CA ASN A 129 1.87 10.18 -11.31
C ASN A 129 0.64 9.97 -10.41
N LEU A 130 0.75 9.20 -9.32
CA LEU A 130 -0.36 8.99 -8.37
C LEU A 130 -0.54 10.15 -7.40
N VAL A 131 0.55 10.80 -6.98
CA VAL A 131 0.50 11.85 -5.95
C VAL A 131 0.19 13.23 -6.55
N SER A 132 0.66 13.52 -7.75
CA SER A 132 0.50 14.85 -8.37
C SER A 132 -0.94 15.30 -8.63
N PRO A 133 -1.93 14.44 -8.92
CA PRO A 133 -3.32 14.88 -9.12
C PRO A 133 -3.91 15.59 -7.89
N PHE A 134 -3.50 15.21 -6.67
CA PHE A 134 -3.97 15.85 -5.44
C PHE A 134 -3.59 17.32 -5.32
N SER A 135 -2.59 17.80 -6.08
CA SER A 135 -2.23 19.22 -6.11
C SER A 135 -3.28 20.11 -6.78
N ASP A 136 -4.14 19.53 -7.63
CA ASP A 136 -5.17 20.27 -8.37
C ASP A 136 -6.59 20.02 -7.84
N LEU A 137 -6.71 19.37 -6.67
CA LEU A 137 -8.00 19.02 -6.08
C LEU A 137 -8.89 20.24 -5.83
N GLY A 138 -8.30 21.36 -5.42
CA GLY A 138 -9.04 22.62 -5.22
C GLY A 138 -9.63 23.17 -6.52
N THR A 139 -8.86 23.13 -7.62
CA THR A 139 -9.32 23.52 -8.95
C THR A 139 -10.40 22.56 -9.45
N TRP A 140 -10.22 21.25 -9.24
CA TRP A 140 -11.20 20.24 -9.60
C TRP A 140 -12.58 20.51 -8.96
N PHE A 141 -12.63 20.89 -7.68
CA PHE A 141 -13.89 21.25 -7.01
C PHE A 141 -14.56 22.53 -7.56
N GLN A 142 -13.84 23.38 -8.29
CA GLN A 142 -14.39 24.62 -8.85
C GLN A 142 -15.03 24.44 -10.24
N HIS A 143 -14.85 23.28 -10.87
CA HIS A 143 -15.29 23.03 -12.23
C HIS A 143 -16.26 21.85 -12.29
N GLU A 144 -17.40 22.03 -12.96
CA GLU A 144 -18.24 20.93 -13.38
C GLU A 144 -17.53 20.22 -14.55
N LEU A 145 -16.91 19.07 -14.26
CA LEU A 145 -16.26 18.24 -15.26
C LEU A 145 -17.19 17.10 -15.69
N PRO A 146 -17.17 16.70 -16.97
CA PRO A 146 -18.01 15.60 -17.46
C PRO A 146 -17.79 14.28 -16.72
N GLU A 147 -16.58 14.07 -16.18
CA GLU A 147 -16.18 12.86 -15.46
C GLU A 147 -15.48 13.24 -14.14
N PRO A 148 -15.80 12.59 -13.01
CA PRO A 148 -15.20 12.89 -11.71
C PRO A 148 -13.80 12.26 -11.52
N ASP A 149 -12.98 12.23 -12.58
CA ASP A 149 -11.63 11.64 -12.55
C ASP A 149 -10.54 12.71 -12.44
N LEU A 150 -10.01 12.90 -11.22
CA LEU A 150 -8.92 13.83 -10.93
C LEU A 150 -7.60 13.43 -11.62
N PHE A 151 -7.36 12.13 -11.79
CA PHE A 151 -6.16 11.64 -12.47
C PHE A 151 -6.20 12.02 -13.95
N LYS A 152 -7.34 11.82 -14.60
CA LYS A 152 -7.57 12.25 -15.99
C LYS A 152 -7.50 13.76 -16.15
N LEU A 153 -8.01 14.55 -15.21
CA LEU A 153 -7.84 16.00 -15.24
C LEU A 153 -6.36 16.40 -15.27
N LYS A 154 -5.52 15.76 -14.44
CA LYS A 154 -4.09 16.07 -14.34
C LYS A 154 -3.30 15.64 -15.57
N HIS A 155 -3.55 14.41 -16.04
CA HIS A 155 -2.68 13.72 -17.01
C HIS A 155 -3.27 13.64 -18.42
N GLY A 156 -4.52 14.07 -18.60
CA GLY A 156 -5.26 13.95 -19.86
C GLY A 156 -5.67 12.52 -20.24
N LYS A 157 -5.34 11.54 -19.39
CA LYS A 157 -5.60 10.10 -19.55
C LYS A 157 -6.03 9.54 -18.21
N THR A 158 -6.94 8.58 -18.20
CA THR A 158 -7.26 7.79 -17.00
C THR A 158 -6.03 7.04 -16.51
N PHE A 159 -6.10 6.54 -15.27
CA PHE A 159 -5.05 5.72 -14.67
C PHE A 159 -4.65 4.53 -15.57
N TRP A 160 -5.64 3.83 -16.14
CA TRP A 160 -5.43 2.64 -16.97
C TRP A 160 -4.94 2.98 -18.38
N GLU A 161 -5.45 4.04 -19.00
CA GLU A 161 -4.95 4.50 -20.31
C GLU A 161 -3.48 4.94 -20.25
N LEU A 162 -3.06 5.53 -19.13
CA LEU A 162 -1.64 5.86 -18.94
C LEU A 162 -0.79 4.60 -18.80
N ALA A 163 -1.26 3.60 -18.03
CA ALA A 163 -0.58 2.32 -17.90
C ALA A 163 -0.46 1.60 -19.24
N ASP A 164 -1.53 1.54 -20.04
CA ASP A 164 -1.48 0.89 -21.35
C ASP A 164 -0.46 1.56 -22.31
N HIS A 165 -0.34 2.89 -22.23
CA HIS A 165 0.55 3.66 -23.10
C HIS A 165 2.02 3.73 -22.63
N ASP A 166 2.29 3.64 -21.32
CA ASP A 166 3.64 3.74 -20.75
C ASP A 166 4.06 2.39 -20.14
N PRO A 167 4.92 1.61 -20.82
CA PRO A 167 5.39 0.32 -20.32
C PRO A 167 6.06 0.37 -18.95
N ALA A 168 6.76 1.46 -18.61
CA ALA A 168 7.42 1.61 -17.32
C ALA A 168 6.39 1.86 -16.20
N TYR A 169 5.38 2.68 -16.48
CA TYR A 169 4.28 2.88 -15.55
C TYR A 169 3.41 1.61 -15.41
N ASN A 170 3.15 0.90 -16.50
CA ASN A 170 2.49 -0.41 -16.47
C ASN A 170 3.23 -1.41 -15.57
N ALA A 171 4.55 -1.51 -15.72
CA ALA A 171 5.36 -2.41 -14.90
C ALA A 171 5.28 -2.01 -13.42
N LEU A 172 5.40 -0.72 -13.12
CA LEU A 172 5.26 -0.19 -11.76
C LEU A 172 3.90 -0.55 -11.13
N VAL A 173 2.80 -0.38 -11.89
CA VAL A 173 1.46 -0.70 -11.41
C VAL A 173 1.30 -2.19 -11.18
N ASN A 174 1.74 -3.02 -12.13
CA ASN A 174 1.65 -4.48 -12.00
C ASN A 174 2.49 -5.00 -10.83
N ASP A 175 3.74 -4.54 -10.69
CA ASP A 175 4.61 -4.91 -9.57
C ASP A 175 3.97 -4.50 -8.23
N GLY A 176 3.36 -3.32 -8.18
CA GLY A 176 2.64 -2.82 -7.01
C GLY A 176 1.45 -3.71 -6.65
N MET A 177 0.62 -4.06 -7.63
CA MET A 177 -0.55 -4.91 -7.43
C MET A 177 -0.18 -6.33 -7.01
N VAL A 178 0.87 -6.91 -7.61
CA VAL A 178 1.40 -8.22 -7.23
C VAL A 178 1.93 -8.18 -5.79
N SER A 179 2.73 -7.17 -5.44
CA SER A 179 3.26 -7.01 -4.07
C SER A 179 2.14 -6.90 -3.03
N ASP A 180 1.09 -6.14 -3.33
CA ASP A 180 -0.08 -6.01 -2.45
C ASP A 180 -0.85 -7.33 -2.32
N SER A 181 -1.07 -8.06 -3.42
CA SER A 181 -1.73 -9.36 -3.41
C SER A 181 -0.93 -10.40 -2.61
N SER A 182 0.37 -10.52 -2.84
CA SER A 182 1.21 -11.48 -2.12
C SER A 182 1.20 -11.22 -0.61
N PHE A 183 1.28 -9.95 -0.20
CA PHE A 183 1.22 -9.57 1.22
C PHE A 183 -0.15 -9.89 1.84
N LEU A 184 -1.24 -9.47 1.18
CA LEU A 184 -2.58 -9.61 1.73
C LEU A 184 -3.06 -11.06 1.73
N MET A 185 -2.80 -11.79 0.66
CA MET A 185 -3.33 -13.15 0.49
C MET A 185 -2.67 -14.16 1.41
N ASP A 186 -1.40 -13.99 1.76
CA ASP A 186 -0.74 -14.79 2.80
C ASP A 186 -1.52 -14.71 4.13
N ILE A 187 -1.87 -13.48 4.54
CA ILE A 187 -2.65 -13.24 5.76
C ILE A 187 -4.09 -13.76 5.59
N ALA A 188 -4.75 -13.44 4.47
CA ALA A 188 -6.15 -13.80 4.24
C ALA A 188 -6.37 -15.32 4.21
N ILE A 189 -5.45 -16.07 3.60
CA ILE A 189 -5.50 -17.54 3.57
C ILE A 189 -5.30 -18.10 4.98
N ARG A 190 -4.34 -17.56 5.73
CA ARG A 190 -4.03 -18.04 7.09
C ARG A 190 -5.13 -17.75 8.09
N GLU A 191 -5.67 -16.53 8.10
CA GLU A 191 -6.63 -16.07 9.11
C GLU A 191 -8.09 -16.32 8.69
N CYS A 192 -8.38 -16.25 7.38
CA CYS A 192 -9.74 -16.31 6.84
C CYS A 192 -9.96 -17.50 5.89
N GLY A 193 -9.06 -18.48 5.83
CA GLY A 193 -9.10 -19.59 4.88
C GLY A 193 -10.41 -20.37 4.83
N ALA A 194 -11.18 -20.38 5.92
CA ALA A 194 -12.51 -20.97 5.99
C ALA A 194 -13.49 -20.44 4.92
N VAL A 195 -13.31 -19.21 4.42
CA VAL A 195 -14.19 -18.64 3.37
C VAL A 195 -14.09 -19.40 2.05
N PHE A 196 -12.93 -20.04 1.78
CA PHE A 196 -12.67 -20.79 0.56
C PHE A 196 -13.06 -22.27 0.66
N GLN A 197 -13.40 -22.76 1.85
CA GLN A 197 -13.78 -24.16 2.05
C GLN A 197 -15.15 -24.46 1.41
N GLY A 198 -15.23 -25.62 0.75
CA GLY A 198 -16.45 -26.12 0.11
C GLY A 198 -16.81 -25.42 -1.21
N ILE A 199 -15.92 -24.57 -1.75
CA ILE A 199 -16.08 -23.96 -3.08
C ILE A 199 -15.47 -24.93 -4.10
N GLY A 200 -16.21 -25.28 -5.16
CA GLY A 200 -15.68 -26.12 -6.25
C GLY A 200 -14.94 -25.31 -7.33
N SER A 201 -15.41 -24.09 -7.59
CA SER A 201 -14.84 -23.18 -8.58
C SER A 201 -14.93 -21.70 -8.15
N LEU A 202 -13.88 -20.94 -8.43
CA LEU A 202 -13.75 -19.53 -8.07
C LEU A 202 -13.23 -18.71 -9.24
N VAL A 203 -13.87 -17.58 -9.53
CA VAL A 203 -13.36 -16.59 -10.50
C VAL A 203 -12.88 -15.33 -9.77
N ASP A 204 -11.60 -15.01 -9.92
CA ASP A 204 -10.95 -13.78 -9.45
C ASP A 204 -11.15 -12.68 -10.50
N VAL A 205 -12.06 -11.75 -10.21
CA VAL A 205 -12.46 -10.69 -11.14
C VAL A 205 -11.59 -9.46 -10.94
N ALA A 206 -11.07 -8.91 -12.06
CA ALA A 206 -9.97 -7.94 -12.06
C ALA A 206 -8.73 -8.48 -11.32
N GLY A 207 -8.48 -9.78 -11.47
CA GLY A 207 -7.41 -10.50 -10.77
C GLY A 207 -6.00 -10.23 -11.31
N GLY A 208 -5.87 -9.43 -12.38
CA GLY A 208 -4.61 -9.06 -12.99
C GLY A 208 -3.83 -10.28 -13.50
N HIS A 209 -2.58 -10.40 -13.08
CA HIS A 209 -1.72 -11.55 -13.37
C HIS A 209 -1.92 -12.73 -12.42
N GLY A 210 -3.09 -12.83 -11.77
CA GLY A 210 -3.53 -14.02 -11.05
C GLY A 210 -2.86 -14.30 -9.71
N GLY A 211 -2.19 -13.31 -9.10
CA GLY A 211 -1.48 -13.51 -7.84
C GLY A 211 -2.37 -14.00 -6.69
N ALA A 212 -3.61 -13.49 -6.59
CA ALA A 212 -4.54 -13.94 -5.56
C ALA A 212 -5.16 -15.30 -5.88
N ALA A 213 -5.66 -15.50 -7.10
CA ALA A 213 -6.13 -16.80 -7.57
C ALA A 213 -5.09 -17.92 -7.41
N GLN A 214 -3.81 -17.67 -7.71
CA GLN A 214 -2.74 -18.65 -7.55
C GLN A 214 -2.49 -18.98 -6.07
N ALA A 215 -2.50 -17.98 -5.19
CA ALA A 215 -2.36 -18.21 -3.76
C ALA A 215 -3.51 -19.07 -3.21
N ILE A 216 -4.74 -18.80 -3.64
CA ILE A 216 -5.93 -19.59 -3.27
C ILE A 216 -5.79 -21.02 -3.81
N SER A 217 -5.47 -21.18 -5.10
CA SER A 217 -5.28 -22.49 -5.74
C SER A 217 -4.22 -23.34 -5.02
N ASN A 218 -3.09 -22.72 -4.63
CA ASN A 218 -2.02 -23.41 -3.90
C ASN A 218 -2.46 -23.86 -2.48
N ALA A 219 -3.27 -23.05 -1.80
CA ALA A 219 -3.74 -23.35 -0.44
C ALA A 219 -4.94 -24.30 -0.42
N PHE A 220 -5.75 -24.29 -1.47
CA PHE A 220 -6.97 -25.09 -1.62
C PHE A 220 -6.98 -25.79 -2.98
N PRO A 221 -6.21 -26.89 -3.16
CA PRO A 221 -6.03 -27.54 -4.47
C PRO A 221 -7.32 -28.06 -5.11
N ASP A 222 -8.36 -28.29 -4.30
CA ASP A 222 -9.67 -28.74 -4.77
C ASP A 222 -10.50 -27.62 -5.41
N VAL A 223 -10.10 -26.34 -5.24
CA VAL A 223 -10.81 -25.17 -5.79
C VAL A 223 -10.28 -24.86 -7.18
N LYS A 224 -11.09 -25.06 -8.22
CA LYS A 224 -10.73 -24.63 -9.58
C LYS A 224 -10.75 -23.10 -9.66
N CYS A 225 -9.59 -22.49 -9.80
CA CYS A 225 -9.46 -21.04 -9.89
C CYS A 225 -9.34 -20.56 -11.35
N SER A 226 -10.05 -19.48 -11.68
CA SER A 226 -9.86 -18.70 -12.90
C SER A 226 -9.68 -17.22 -12.58
N VAL A 227 -9.05 -16.48 -13.50
CA VAL A 227 -8.83 -15.04 -13.41
C VAL A 227 -9.52 -14.39 -14.59
N MET A 228 -10.37 -13.41 -14.33
CA MET A 228 -10.98 -12.59 -15.36
C MET A 228 -10.39 -11.18 -15.31
N ASP A 229 -9.90 -10.70 -16.45
CA ASP A 229 -9.42 -9.32 -16.59
C ASP A 229 -9.56 -8.85 -18.04
N LEU A 230 -9.25 -7.57 -18.29
CA LEU A 230 -9.27 -7.00 -19.63
C LEU A 230 -8.28 -7.73 -20.56
N ALA A 231 -8.62 -7.78 -21.85
CA ALA A 231 -7.85 -8.55 -22.84
C ALA A 231 -6.34 -8.20 -22.88
N HIS A 232 -5.99 -6.91 -22.71
CA HIS A 232 -4.60 -6.47 -22.72
C HIS A 232 -3.81 -6.88 -21.47
N VAL A 233 -4.49 -7.12 -20.34
CA VAL A 233 -3.91 -7.64 -19.10
C VAL A 233 -3.71 -9.14 -19.22
N VAL A 234 -4.75 -9.88 -19.61
CA VAL A 234 -4.70 -11.33 -19.81
C VAL A 234 -3.64 -11.74 -20.85
N ALA A 235 -3.46 -10.94 -21.91
CA ALA A 235 -2.42 -11.19 -22.91
C ALA A 235 -0.97 -11.19 -22.35
N LYS A 236 -0.75 -10.60 -21.17
CA LYS A 236 0.55 -10.54 -20.47
C LYS A 236 0.60 -11.46 -19.25
N ALA A 237 -0.42 -12.30 -19.05
CA ALA A 237 -0.47 -13.23 -17.93
C ALA A 237 0.69 -14.25 -17.98
N PRO A 238 1.19 -14.68 -16.81
CA PRO A 238 2.28 -15.65 -16.74
C PRO A 238 1.86 -17.01 -17.31
N SER A 239 2.75 -17.60 -18.11
CA SER A 239 2.58 -18.96 -18.64
C SER A 239 2.87 -20.02 -17.57
N GLY A 240 2.11 -21.12 -17.57
CA GLY A 240 2.39 -22.29 -16.72
C GLY A 240 1.80 -22.25 -15.32
N SER A 241 0.77 -21.40 -15.08
CA SER A 241 -0.04 -21.46 -13.87
C SER A 241 -1.14 -22.53 -13.96
N ASP A 242 -1.56 -23.06 -12.82
CA ASP A 242 -2.75 -23.92 -12.70
C ASP A 242 -4.07 -23.14 -12.77
N VAL A 243 -3.99 -21.82 -12.92
CA VAL A 243 -5.12 -20.89 -13.01
C VAL A 243 -5.45 -20.61 -14.48
N GLU A 244 -6.75 -20.61 -14.81
CA GLU A 244 -7.28 -20.30 -16.15
C GLU A 244 -7.50 -18.79 -16.31
N TYR A 245 -6.92 -18.16 -17.34
CA TYR A 245 -7.13 -16.73 -17.62
C TYR A 245 -8.19 -16.51 -18.69
N ILE A 246 -9.13 -15.60 -18.39
CA ILE A 246 -10.31 -15.31 -19.21
C ILE A 246 -10.33 -13.81 -19.51
N ALA A 247 -10.19 -13.44 -20.77
CA ALA A 247 -10.35 -12.06 -21.19
C ALA A 247 -11.83 -11.67 -21.22
N GLY A 248 -12.19 -10.54 -20.61
CA GLY A 248 -13.56 -10.01 -20.68
C GLY A 248 -13.73 -8.70 -19.92
N ASP A 249 -14.93 -8.13 -20.01
CA ASP A 249 -15.35 -6.97 -19.24
C ASP A 249 -16.36 -7.41 -18.15
N MET A 250 -15.99 -7.19 -16.88
CA MET A 250 -16.84 -7.56 -15.73
C MET A 250 -18.16 -6.81 -15.68
N PHE A 251 -18.26 -5.65 -16.35
CA PHE A 251 -19.50 -4.89 -16.47
C PHE A 251 -20.45 -5.46 -17.53
N GLU A 252 -19.93 -6.26 -18.46
CA GLU A 252 -20.75 -6.95 -19.45
C GLU A 252 -21.19 -8.32 -18.96
N SER A 253 -20.23 -9.17 -18.55
CA SER A 253 -20.53 -10.51 -18.04
C SER A 253 -19.38 -11.09 -17.23
N ILE A 254 -19.70 -11.83 -16.16
CA ILE A 254 -18.72 -12.57 -15.36
C ILE A 254 -18.88 -14.07 -15.65
N PRO A 255 -17.79 -14.82 -15.91
CA PRO A 255 -17.84 -16.27 -16.12
C PRO A 255 -18.54 -17.01 -14.96
N PRO A 256 -19.29 -18.08 -15.25
CA PRO A 256 -19.95 -18.85 -14.22
C PRO A 256 -18.92 -19.58 -13.34
N ALA A 257 -19.05 -19.39 -12.02
CA ALA A 257 -18.31 -20.11 -10.99
C ALA A 257 -19.19 -20.28 -9.74
N ASP A 258 -18.78 -21.11 -8.80
CA ASP A 258 -19.47 -21.26 -7.50
C ASP A 258 -19.29 -20.01 -6.63
N ALA A 259 -18.13 -19.35 -6.77
CA ALA A 259 -17.84 -18.09 -6.13
C ALA A 259 -17.17 -17.05 -7.05
N VAL A 260 -17.52 -15.79 -6.85
CA VAL A 260 -16.81 -14.63 -7.41
C VAL A 260 -15.96 -14.01 -6.31
N PHE A 261 -14.68 -13.86 -6.59
CA PHE A 261 -13.71 -13.21 -5.71
C PHE A 261 -13.39 -11.82 -6.26
N LEU A 262 -13.58 -10.80 -5.42
CA LEU A 262 -13.28 -9.41 -5.74
C LEU A 262 -12.36 -8.86 -4.66
N LYS A 263 -11.08 -8.69 -5.02
CA LYS A 263 -10.09 -8.04 -4.16
C LYS A 263 -10.17 -6.51 -4.34
N VAL A 264 -11.01 -5.83 -3.55
CA VAL A 264 -11.17 -4.37 -3.63
C VAL A 264 -10.47 -3.67 -2.46
N ARG A 265 -9.73 -2.60 -2.77
CA ARG A 265 -8.98 -1.80 -1.77
C ARG A 265 -9.57 -0.40 -1.65
N GLN A 266 -10.73 -0.24 -1.01
CA GLN A 266 -11.29 1.07 -0.69
C GLN A 266 -11.00 1.41 0.78
N LEU A 267 -9.79 1.90 1.08
CA LEU A 267 -9.26 2.38 2.38
C LEU A 267 -9.45 1.49 3.65
N VAL A 268 -10.21 0.41 3.56
CA VAL A 268 -10.36 -0.71 4.49
C VAL A 268 -10.41 -1.94 3.59
N PHE A 269 -9.52 -2.91 3.81
CA PHE A 269 -9.45 -4.12 2.99
C PHE A 269 -10.81 -4.84 3.03
N THR A 270 -11.49 -4.93 1.90
CA THR A 270 -12.72 -5.71 1.79
C THR A 270 -12.49 -6.80 0.77
N ILE A 271 -12.30 -8.02 1.26
CA ILE A 271 -12.33 -9.22 0.43
C ILE A 271 -13.78 -9.65 0.31
N LEU A 272 -14.32 -9.58 -0.90
CA LEU A 272 -15.68 -10.01 -1.17
C LEU A 272 -15.65 -11.37 -1.88
N VAL A 273 -16.29 -12.37 -1.26
CA VAL A 273 -16.53 -13.69 -1.84
C VAL A 273 -18.04 -13.87 -2.00
N LEU A 274 -18.54 -13.78 -3.23
CA LEU A 274 -19.96 -13.94 -3.54
C LEU A 274 -20.23 -15.37 -3.99
N ARG A 275 -21.01 -16.14 -3.22
CA ARG A 275 -21.42 -17.51 -3.59
C ARG A 275 -22.72 -17.50 -4.38
N ARG A 276 -22.80 -18.35 -5.42
CA ARG A 276 -23.99 -18.49 -6.25
C ARG A 276 -25.16 -19.06 -5.42
N GLY A 277 -26.29 -18.33 -5.36
CA GLY A 277 -27.53 -18.77 -4.68
C GLY A 277 -27.83 -18.15 -3.30
N ALA A 278 -27.10 -17.13 -2.84
CA ALA A 278 -27.36 -16.47 -1.55
C ALA A 278 -28.53 -15.45 -1.61
N THR A 279 -29.44 -15.47 -0.62
CA THR A 279 -30.57 -14.52 -0.48
C THR A 279 -30.31 -13.39 0.53
N ARG A 280 -31.01 -12.25 0.33
CA ARG A 280 -30.65 -10.85 0.68
C ARG A 280 -30.91 -10.35 2.12
N ALA A 281 -30.89 -11.18 3.17
CA ALA A 281 -31.13 -10.66 4.54
C ALA A 281 -29.82 -10.62 5.34
N ASP A 282 -29.57 -9.47 5.98
CA ASP A 282 -28.51 -9.15 6.94
C ASP A 282 -27.15 -8.66 6.39
N ALA A 283 -27.16 -7.42 5.89
CA ALA A 283 -25.96 -6.60 5.81
C ALA A 283 -25.56 -6.13 7.22
N CYS A 284 -24.44 -6.63 7.76
CA CYS A 284 -23.86 -6.10 9.00
C CYS A 284 -23.30 -4.70 8.75
N ASN A 285 -23.82 -3.73 9.49
CA ASN A 285 -23.45 -2.32 9.41
C ASN A 285 -22.37 -1.96 10.46
N ASP A 286 -21.34 -2.81 10.62
CA ASP A 286 -20.29 -2.61 11.61
C ASP A 286 -18.90 -2.44 10.96
N TYR A 287 -18.34 -1.25 11.15
CA TYR A 287 -17.01 -0.81 10.70
C TYR A 287 -15.88 -1.47 11.51
N SER A 288 -15.75 -2.80 11.43
CA SER A 288 -14.59 -3.53 11.97
C SER A 288 -13.68 -4.04 10.85
N PRO A 289 -12.34 -3.91 10.96
CA PRO A 289 -11.37 -4.32 9.93
C PRO A 289 -11.25 -5.84 9.70
N SER A 290 -12.15 -6.65 10.27
CA SER A 290 -12.16 -8.12 10.20
C SER A 290 -13.49 -8.70 9.68
N CYS A 291 -14.35 -7.88 9.10
CA CYS A 291 -15.71 -8.32 8.77
C CYS A 291 -15.74 -9.25 7.53
N CYS A 292 -15.60 -10.56 7.76
CA CYS A 292 -16.05 -11.58 6.83
C CYS A 292 -17.57 -11.72 6.95
N CYS A 293 -18.31 -11.44 5.87
CA CYS A 293 -19.74 -11.77 5.79
C CYS A 293 -19.90 -13.30 5.85
N ARG A 294 -20.18 -13.85 7.03
CA ARG A 294 -20.70 -15.22 7.18
C ARG A 294 -22.21 -15.17 7.00
N PHE A 295 -22.69 -15.68 5.88
CA PHE A 295 -24.10 -15.99 5.71
C PHE A 295 -24.38 -17.34 6.39
N ASN A 296 -25.16 -17.36 7.47
CA ASN A 296 -25.65 -18.59 8.08
C ASN A 296 -27.14 -18.45 8.40
N SER A 297 -27.92 -19.32 7.72
CA SER A 297 -29.31 -19.74 7.95
C SER A 297 -30.36 -18.66 8.24
#